data_AF-A0A818KID9-F1
#
_entry.id   AF-A0A818KID9-F1
#
_cell.length_a   1.000
_cell.length_b   1.000
_cell.length_c   1.000
_cell.angle_alpha   90.00
_cell.angle_beta   90.00
_cell.angle_gamma   90.00
#
_symmetry.space_group_name_H-M   'P 1'
#
loop_
_entity.id
_entity.type
_entity.pdbx_description
1 polymer ?
#
loop_
_entity_poly.entity_id
_entity_poly.type
_entity_poly.pdbx_seq_one_letter_code
_entity_poly.pdbx_strand_id
1 'polypeptide(L)'
;MTMKTYLLNRITGRKFRLNGIRPSTRLPHKQRLRQSFQNFIVYSADQLPPKVDLRSHMLPIEDQSQIGSCAANCLVGVYQYLNKQENEENIAFSPLFLYYNGRAKENPSGITDSSCTMTNTVEALEESGVCLESIWPYNISQLNTRPSAEIYSDAKGHKIIDALQVDVDLTEMKSCLAQGFPFVFGLKLFPSFDKAGKTGVVSMPNSNDESQPSENNHALLAVGYSDKSQSFIVRNSWGEDWGDKGYCYIPYNYVTNIDYCFDVWTVRQLATDDYGQDHWDNTDSVDYQQSKNSDDENNKDDNHVIQNIDEDDDKDVTAK
;
A
#
# COMPACT_ATOMS: atom_id res chain seq x y z
N MET A 1 -18.38 -15.31 10.11
CA MET A 1 -16.98 -15.21 10.57
C MET A 1 -16.09 -15.82 9.51
N THR A 2 -15.20 -15.04 8.91
CA THR A 2 -14.19 -15.58 7.98
C THR A 2 -13.17 -16.39 8.78
N MET A 3 -12.88 -17.63 8.38
CA MET A 3 -11.83 -18.41 9.06
C MET A 3 -10.46 -17.77 8.80
N LYS A 4 -9.69 -17.52 9.87
CA LYS A 4 -8.31 -17.04 9.78
C LYS A 4 -7.37 -18.21 9.51
N THR A 5 -6.62 -18.14 8.43
CA THR A 5 -5.61 -19.15 8.08
C THR A 5 -4.25 -18.79 8.67
N TYR A 6 -3.51 -19.79 9.13
CA TYR A 6 -2.18 -19.59 9.73
C TYR A 6 -1.18 -20.61 9.20
N LEU A 7 0.05 -20.17 8.98
CA LEU A 7 1.22 -21.05 8.90
C LEU A 7 1.70 -21.32 10.33
N LEU A 8 1.83 -22.60 10.70
CA LEU A 8 2.29 -23.02 12.03
C LEU A 8 3.75 -23.45 11.94
N ASN A 9 4.64 -22.71 12.60
CA ASN A 9 6.00 -23.19 12.82
C ASN A 9 5.94 -24.40 13.75
N ARG A 10 6.27 -25.58 13.22
CA ARG A 10 6.15 -26.85 13.96
C ARG A 10 7.14 -27.02 15.11
N ILE A 11 8.19 -26.21 15.15
CA ILE A 11 9.25 -26.26 16.18
C ILE A 11 8.91 -25.33 17.34
N THR A 12 8.52 -24.08 17.06
CA THR A 12 8.25 -23.07 18.09
C THR A 12 6.78 -22.97 18.51
N GLY A 13 5.86 -23.59 17.76
CA GLY A 13 4.42 -23.46 17.95
C GLY A 13 3.85 -22.09 17.56
N ARG A 14 4.70 -21.16 17.08
CA ARG A 14 4.29 -19.81 16.66
C ARG A 14 3.44 -19.88 15.40
N LYS A 15 2.33 -19.14 15.42
CA LYS A 15 1.38 -19.02 14.30
C LYS A 15 1.61 -17.70 13.59
N PHE A 16 1.90 -17.77 12.30
CA PHE A 16 1.96 -16.62 11.41
C PHE A 16 0.67 -16.54 10.62
N ARG A 17 0.10 -15.34 10.48
CA ARG A 17 -1.15 -15.21 9.77
C ARG A 17 -0.96 -15.07 8.26
N LEU A 18 -1.71 -15.89 7.52
CA LEU A 18 -1.86 -15.78 6.08
C LEU A 18 -3.16 -15.05 5.71
N ASN A 19 -3.34 -14.77 4.42
CA ASN A 19 -4.51 -14.07 3.87
C ASN A 19 -4.72 -12.67 4.46
N GLY A 20 -3.61 -11.99 4.78
CA GLY A 20 -3.58 -10.55 5.03
C GLY A 20 -3.66 -9.72 3.73
N ILE A 21 -3.29 -10.34 2.60
CA ILE A 21 -3.40 -9.76 1.26
C ILE A 21 -4.29 -10.63 0.36
N ARG A 22 -4.92 -10.00 -0.64
CA ARG A 22 -5.56 -10.66 -1.79
C ARG A 22 -5.23 -9.91 -3.09
N PRO A 23 -5.32 -10.55 -4.27
CA PRO A 23 -5.08 -9.88 -5.54
C PRO A 23 -6.00 -8.68 -5.77
N SER A 24 -5.47 -7.64 -6.42
CA SER A 24 -6.23 -6.46 -6.83
C SER A 24 -7.15 -6.80 -8.01
N THR A 25 -8.47 -6.56 -7.85
CA THR A 25 -9.46 -6.76 -8.93
C THR A 25 -9.60 -5.55 -9.86
N ARG A 26 -9.02 -4.41 -9.47
CA ARG A 26 -8.93 -3.20 -10.28
C ARG A 26 -7.48 -3.02 -10.69
N LEU A 27 -7.25 -2.80 -11.99
CA LEU A 27 -6.04 -2.11 -12.41
C LEU A 27 -6.07 -0.68 -11.83
N PRO A 28 -4.95 -0.13 -11.35
CA PRO A 28 -4.89 1.28 -10.95
C PRO A 28 -5.30 2.19 -12.11
N HIS A 29 -5.69 3.43 -11.80
CA HIS A 29 -6.22 4.37 -12.79
C HIS A 29 -5.22 4.53 -13.96
N LYS A 30 -5.56 3.99 -15.15
CA LYS A 30 -4.63 3.83 -16.30
C LYS A 30 -3.93 5.13 -16.77
N GLN A 31 -4.41 6.29 -16.32
CA GLN A 31 -3.77 7.58 -16.57
C GLN A 31 -2.44 7.77 -15.82
N ARG A 32 -2.28 7.29 -14.58
CA ARG A 32 -1.06 7.57 -13.80
C ARG A 32 0.18 6.84 -14.31
N LEU A 33 0.04 5.59 -14.76
CA LEU A 33 1.13 4.80 -15.32
C LEU A 33 1.94 5.59 -16.38
N ARG A 34 1.28 6.39 -17.23
CA ARG A 34 1.95 7.12 -18.32
C ARG A 34 2.82 8.30 -17.88
N GLN A 35 2.71 8.81 -16.65
CA GLN A 35 3.53 9.94 -16.19
C GLN A 35 4.85 9.49 -15.53
N SER A 36 4.83 8.40 -14.76
CA SER A 36 6.04 7.85 -14.14
C SER A 36 6.87 6.90 -15.04
N PHE A 37 6.30 6.45 -16.17
CA PHE A 37 7.02 5.66 -17.19
C PHE A 37 8.23 6.36 -17.84
N GLN A 38 8.50 7.64 -17.59
CA GLN A 38 9.66 8.33 -18.19
C GLN A 38 11.02 7.90 -17.59
N ASN A 39 11.03 7.33 -16.37
CA ASN A 39 12.28 7.02 -15.65
C ASN A 39 12.49 5.53 -15.30
N PHE A 40 11.53 4.63 -15.55
CA PHE A 40 11.75 3.20 -15.35
C PHE A 40 12.42 2.58 -16.58
N ILE A 41 13.73 2.35 -16.48
CA ILE A 41 14.51 1.68 -17.52
C ILE A 41 14.55 0.18 -17.23
N VAL A 42 13.91 -0.63 -18.05
CA VAL A 42 14.14 -2.08 -18.05
C VAL A 42 15.52 -2.33 -18.66
N TYR A 43 16.44 -2.86 -17.87
CA TYR A 43 17.78 -3.22 -18.35
C TYR A 43 17.71 -4.49 -19.19
N SER A 44 18.56 -4.60 -20.21
CA SER A 44 18.74 -5.88 -20.91
C SER A 44 19.44 -6.89 -20.00
N ALA A 45 19.26 -8.18 -20.28
CA ALA A 45 19.74 -9.25 -19.38
C ALA A 45 21.27 -9.24 -19.16
N ASP A 46 22.03 -8.70 -20.13
CA ASP A 46 23.49 -8.50 -20.09
C ASP A 46 23.93 -7.23 -19.32
N GLN A 47 23.04 -6.28 -19.09
CA GLN A 47 23.29 -5.08 -18.27
C GLN A 47 23.05 -5.32 -16.78
N LEU A 48 22.30 -6.37 -16.43
CA LEU A 48 21.99 -6.71 -15.03
C LEU A 48 23.24 -7.23 -14.30
N PRO A 49 23.61 -6.67 -13.13
CA PRO A 49 24.68 -7.26 -12.31
C PRO A 49 24.27 -8.66 -11.83
N PRO A 50 25.20 -9.62 -11.66
CA PRO A 50 24.86 -11.02 -11.30
C PRO A 50 24.35 -11.20 -9.86
N LYS A 51 24.45 -10.16 -9.02
CA LYS A 51 23.94 -10.11 -7.65
C LYS A 51 23.60 -8.67 -7.27
N VAL A 52 22.48 -8.49 -6.56
CA VAL A 52 22.13 -7.27 -5.82
C VAL A 52 21.78 -7.64 -4.37
N ASP A 53 22.13 -6.80 -3.40
CA ASP A 53 21.86 -7.03 -1.98
C ASP A 53 21.66 -5.70 -1.25
N LEU A 54 20.40 -5.26 -1.09
CA LEU A 54 20.02 -3.95 -0.53
C LEU A 54 19.86 -3.99 1.01
N ARG A 55 20.19 -5.12 1.66
CA ARG A 55 19.92 -5.35 3.10
C ARG A 55 20.65 -4.40 4.04
N SER A 56 21.77 -3.78 3.63
CA SER A 56 22.52 -2.81 4.44
C SER A 56 21.70 -1.58 4.86
N HIS A 57 20.69 -1.22 4.05
CA HIS A 57 19.84 -0.04 4.28
C HIS A 57 18.44 -0.41 4.78
N MET A 58 18.18 -1.69 5.06
CA MET A 58 16.95 -2.10 5.73
C MET A 58 17.05 -1.83 7.24
N LEU A 59 15.90 -1.62 7.88
CA LEU A 59 15.76 -1.55 9.35
C LEU A 59 15.63 -2.97 9.96
N PRO A 60 15.64 -3.14 11.30
CA PRO A 60 15.34 -4.42 11.95
C PRO A 60 14.01 -5.02 11.48
N ILE A 61 13.85 -6.35 11.51
CA ILE A 61 12.70 -7.04 10.91
C ILE A 61 11.42 -6.83 11.71
N GLU A 62 10.32 -6.47 11.01
CA GLU A 62 8.99 -6.34 11.62
C GLU A 62 8.39 -7.71 12.03
N ASP A 63 7.53 -7.72 13.05
CA ASP A 63 6.73 -8.89 13.44
C ASP A 63 5.23 -8.58 13.29
N GLN A 64 4.62 -9.05 12.18
CA GLN A 64 3.20 -8.84 11.91
C GLN A 64 2.29 -9.47 12.98
N SER A 65 2.79 -10.35 13.85
CA SER A 65 2.05 -11.10 14.85
C SER A 65 0.93 -11.96 14.20
N GLN A 66 -0.28 -11.97 14.76
CA GLN A 66 -1.40 -12.82 14.30
C GLN A 66 -2.47 -12.05 13.50
N ILE A 67 -2.11 -10.89 12.93
CA ILE A 67 -3.02 -9.98 12.20
C ILE A 67 -2.67 -9.92 10.70
N GLY A 68 -3.62 -9.46 9.87
CA GLY A 68 -3.51 -9.50 8.41
C GLY A 68 -2.66 -8.40 7.76
N SER A 69 -1.70 -7.82 8.47
CA SER A 69 -1.01 -6.57 8.12
C SER A 69 0.20 -6.71 7.17
N CYS A 70 0.40 -7.87 6.54
CA CYS A 70 1.63 -8.16 5.79
C CYS A 70 1.94 -7.17 4.67
N ALA A 71 0.93 -6.70 3.92
CA ALA A 71 1.10 -5.70 2.87
C ALA A 71 1.64 -4.36 3.42
N ALA A 72 1.10 -3.91 4.55
CA ALA A 72 1.52 -2.68 5.21
C ALA A 72 2.94 -2.79 5.80
N ASN A 73 3.31 -3.94 6.38
CA ASN A 73 4.68 -4.18 6.84
C ASN A 73 5.68 -4.12 5.68
N CYS A 74 5.32 -4.69 4.52
CA CYS A 74 6.18 -4.63 3.33
C CYS A 74 6.35 -3.20 2.80
N LEU A 75 5.26 -2.43 2.67
CA LEU A 75 5.33 -1.05 2.17
C LEU A 75 6.00 -0.09 3.16
N VAL A 76 5.80 -0.25 4.47
CA VAL A 76 6.57 0.47 5.48
C VAL A 76 8.05 0.07 5.44
N GLY A 77 8.37 -1.20 5.19
CA GLY A 77 9.74 -1.64 4.92
C GLY A 77 10.40 -0.92 3.74
N VAL A 78 9.66 -0.68 2.65
CA VAL A 78 10.15 0.13 1.51
C VAL A 78 10.29 1.60 1.91
N TYR A 79 9.30 2.18 2.59
CA TYR A 79 9.34 3.58 3.04
C TYR A 79 10.56 3.85 3.93
N GLN A 80 10.77 3.01 4.95
CA GLN A 80 11.92 3.08 5.86
C GLN A 80 13.26 2.95 5.13
N TYR A 81 13.34 2.08 4.11
CA TYR A 81 14.52 1.96 3.26
C TYR A 81 14.81 3.24 2.48
N LEU A 82 13.81 3.81 1.79
CA LEU A 82 13.98 5.04 1.01
C LEU A 82 14.33 6.23 1.93
N ASN A 83 13.61 6.39 3.04
CA ASN A 83 13.90 7.44 4.03
C ASN A 83 15.33 7.35 4.56
N LYS A 84 15.85 6.13 4.79
CA LYS A 84 17.24 5.92 5.22
C LYS A 84 18.26 6.15 4.11
N GLN A 85 17.89 6.03 2.83
CA GLN A 85 18.75 6.43 1.70
C GLN A 85 18.80 7.95 1.52
N GLU A 86 17.71 8.66 1.83
CA GLU A 86 17.62 10.12 1.70
C GLU A 86 18.23 10.85 2.91
N ASN A 87 17.95 10.36 4.13
CA ASN A 87 18.25 11.07 5.38
C ASN A 87 19.35 10.41 6.25
N GLU A 88 19.90 9.26 5.85
CA GLU A 88 20.84 8.42 6.61
C GLU A 88 20.35 7.92 8.00
N GLU A 89 19.13 8.28 8.42
CA GLU A 89 18.57 7.93 9.73
C GLU A 89 17.73 6.64 9.74
N ASN A 90 17.77 5.92 10.88
CA ASN A 90 16.93 4.74 11.12
C ASN A 90 15.59 5.15 11.78
N ILE A 91 14.73 5.82 11.02
CA ILE A 91 13.39 6.23 11.48
C ILE A 91 12.39 5.08 11.28
N ALA A 92 11.65 4.73 12.34
CA ALA A 92 10.62 3.70 12.31
C ALA A 92 9.22 4.29 12.09
N PHE A 93 8.46 3.74 11.15
CA PHE A 93 7.12 4.19 10.78
C PHE A 93 6.08 3.09 11.04
N SER A 94 4.81 3.46 11.23
CA SER A 94 3.78 2.55 11.73
C SER A 94 3.11 1.68 10.64
N PRO A 95 3.34 0.35 10.60
CA PRO A 95 2.59 -0.53 9.71
C PRO A 95 1.12 -0.66 10.14
N LEU A 96 0.82 -0.39 11.42
CA LEU A 96 -0.54 -0.47 11.96
C LEU A 96 -1.41 0.70 11.45
N PHE A 97 -0.84 1.90 11.35
CA PHE A 97 -1.50 3.05 10.72
C PHE A 97 -1.80 2.78 9.25
N LEU A 98 -0.80 2.34 8.49
CA LEU A 98 -0.98 2.05 7.07
C LEU A 98 -1.99 0.92 6.84
N TYR A 99 -1.96 -0.14 7.67
CA TYR A 99 -2.93 -1.23 7.59
C TYR A 99 -4.35 -0.83 7.98
N TYR A 100 -4.54 0.15 8.88
CA TYR A 100 -5.85 0.74 9.14
C TYR A 100 -6.39 1.43 7.87
N ASN A 101 -5.60 2.35 7.29
CA ASN A 101 -6.02 3.16 6.15
C ASN A 101 -6.27 2.34 4.88
N GLY A 102 -5.43 1.35 4.57
CA GLY A 102 -5.65 0.44 3.43
C GLY A 102 -6.97 -0.33 3.51
N ARG A 103 -7.39 -0.75 4.72
CA ARG A 103 -8.72 -1.37 4.94
C ARG A 103 -9.86 -0.35 4.93
N ALA A 104 -9.62 0.89 5.36
CA ALA A 104 -10.60 1.96 5.34
C ALA A 104 -11.01 2.39 3.93
N LYS A 105 -10.12 2.24 2.93
CA LYS A 105 -10.47 2.42 1.51
C LYS A 105 -11.48 1.37 0.99
N GLU A 106 -11.55 0.20 1.62
CA GLU A 106 -12.46 -0.89 1.22
C GLU A 106 -13.79 -0.85 1.95
N ASN A 107 -13.76 -0.61 3.27
CA ASN A 107 -14.96 -0.63 4.11
C ASN A 107 -14.79 0.33 5.32
N PRO A 108 -14.94 1.66 5.12
CA PRO A 108 -14.64 2.65 6.15
C PRO A 108 -15.54 2.52 7.39
N SER A 109 -16.77 2.02 7.22
CA SER A 109 -17.74 1.83 8.31
C SER A 109 -17.65 0.48 9.02
N GLY A 110 -16.80 -0.43 8.56
CA GLY A 110 -16.75 -1.83 9.01
C GLY A 110 -15.32 -2.38 9.10
N ILE A 111 -14.40 -1.56 9.59
CA ILE A 111 -12.99 -1.94 9.77
C ILE A 111 -12.91 -3.18 10.66
N THR A 112 -12.47 -4.27 10.07
CA THR A 112 -12.18 -5.52 10.76
C THR A 112 -10.82 -6.02 10.33
N ASP A 113 -10.32 -7.02 11.03
CA ASP A 113 -9.06 -7.67 10.75
C ASP A 113 -9.20 -8.60 9.52
N SER A 114 -9.33 -7.99 8.34
CA SER A 114 -9.57 -8.60 7.01
C SER A 114 -8.30 -8.59 6.13
N SER A 115 -8.37 -9.15 4.92
CA SER A 115 -7.34 -8.85 3.92
C SER A 115 -7.45 -7.40 3.43
N CYS A 116 -6.36 -6.89 2.86
CA CYS A 116 -6.31 -5.70 2.00
C CYS A 116 -5.77 -6.11 0.61
N THR A 117 -5.79 -5.21 -0.36
CA THR A 117 -5.02 -5.36 -1.63
C THR A 117 -3.71 -4.57 -1.55
N MET A 118 -2.72 -4.89 -2.41
CA MET A 118 -1.52 -4.04 -2.44
C MET A 118 -1.88 -2.63 -2.92
N THR A 119 -2.71 -2.52 -3.95
CA THR A 119 -3.17 -1.24 -4.53
C THR A 119 -3.79 -0.32 -3.48
N ASN A 120 -4.72 -0.83 -2.65
CA ASN A 120 -5.31 -0.03 -1.56
C ASN A 120 -4.29 0.37 -0.49
N THR A 121 -3.24 -0.44 -0.29
CA THR A 121 -2.16 -0.12 0.67
C THR A 121 -1.19 0.93 0.09
N VAL A 122 -0.90 0.90 -1.22
CA VAL A 122 -0.12 1.93 -1.93
C VAL A 122 -0.89 3.25 -1.95
N GLU A 123 -2.15 3.25 -2.40
CA GLU A 123 -3.00 4.45 -2.43
C GLU A 123 -3.20 5.05 -1.02
N ALA A 124 -3.27 4.23 0.04
CA ALA A 124 -3.31 4.73 1.41
C ALA A 124 -2.01 5.46 1.83
N LEU A 125 -0.85 4.99 1.36
CA LEU A 125 0.46 5.61 1.61
C LEU A 125 0.66 6.91 0.78
N GLU A 126 0.05 7.02 -0.39
CA GLU A 126 -0.03 8.27 -1.15
C GLU A 126 -0.97 9.30 -0.48
N GLU A 127 -2.19 8.88 -0.13
CA GLU A 127 -3.26 9.76 0.35
C GLU A 127 -3.08 10.19 1.81
N SER A 128 -2.74 9.24 2.69
CA SER A 128 -2.62 9.47 4.14
C SER A 128 -1.18 9.54 4.63
N GLY A 129 -0.22 9.00 3.86
CA GLY A 129 1.16 8.81 4.33
C GLY A 129 1.27 7.74 5.42
N VAL A 130 2.31 7.83 6.24
CA VAL A 130 2.52 6.93 7.39
C VAL A 130 3.10 7.68 8.59
N CYS A 131 2.50 7.54 9.77
CA CYS A 131 3.03 8.17 10.96
C CYS A 131 4.23 7.42 11.57
N LEU A 132 4.95 8.09 12.47
CA LEU A 132 6.00 7.48 13.28
C LEU A 132 5.47 6.33 14.16
N GLU A 133 6.23 5.24 14.23
CA GLU A 133 5.94 4.09 15.11
C GLU A 133 5.90 4.50 16.59
N SER A 134 6.60 5.58 16.98
CA SER A 134 6.59 6.12 18.35
C SER A 134 5.26 6.75 18.77
N ILE A 135 4.41 7.20 17.83
CA ILE A 135 3.12 7.83 18.13
C ILE A 135 1.91 6.91 17.82
N TRP A 136 2.10 5.91 16.95
CA TRP A 136 1.11 4.85 16.73
C TRP A 136 1.79 3.48 16.70
N PRO A 137 2.21 2.97 17.86
CA PRO A 137 2.99 1.74 17.95
C PRO A 137 2.19 0.51 17.49
N TYR A 138 2.91 -0.57 17.20
CA TYR A 138 2.38 -1.87 16.75
C TYR A 138 1.63 -2.65 17.84
N ASN A 139 0.63 -2.00 18.43
CA ASN A 139 -0.27 -2.54 19.42
C ASN A 139 -1.52 -3.13 18.75
N ILE A 140 -1.53 -4.45 18.57
CA ILE A 140 -2.64 -5.17 17.90
C ILE A 140 -4.02 -5.03 18.58
N SER A 141 -4.11 -4.46 19.79
CA SER A 141 -5.41 -4.09 20.39
C SER A 141 -6.05 -2.87 19.74
N GLN A 142 -5.26 -1.97 19.14
CA GLN A 142 -5.71 -0.77 18.44
C GLN A 142 -6.00 -1.04 16.94
N LEU A 143 -5.98 -2.29 16.51
CA LEU A 143 -6.01 -2.70 15.09
C LEU A 143 -7.15 -2.12 14.25
N ASN A 144 -8.34 -1.98 14.84
CA ASN A 144 -9.53 -1.45 14.18
C ASN A 144 -9.90 -0.06 14.72
N THR A 145 -9.09 0.49 15.62
CA THR A 145 -9.26 1.83 16.19
C THR A 145 -8.78 2.85 15.19
N ARG A 146 -9.60 3.86 14.90
CA ARG A 146 -9.22 4.98 14.03
C ARG A 146 -8.10 5.79 14.70
N PRO A 147 -6.98 6.08 14.01
CA PRO A 147 -5.98 7.03 14.49
C PRO A 147 -6.59 8.42 14.72
N SER A 148 -6.06 9.17 15.68
CA SER A 148 -6.52 10.54 15.98
C SER A 148 -6.08 11.55 14.92
N ALA A 149 -6.64 12.76 14.95
CA ALA A 149 -6.32 13.81 13.99
C ALA A 149 -4.83 14.21 14.02
N GLU A 150 -4.21 14.17 15.21
CA GLU A 150 -2.79 14.44 15.43
C GLU A 150 -1.91 13.41 14.73
N ILE A 151 -2.27 12.13 14.80
CA ILE A 151 -1.54 11.03 14.13
C ILE A 151 -1.69 11.13 12.61
N TYR A 152 -2.87 11.50 12.11
CA TYR A 152 -3.05 11.85 10.70
C TYR A 152 -2.30 13.12 10.28
N SER A 153 -1.99 14.03 11.20
CA SER A 153 -1.20 15.22 10.91
C SER A 153 0.28 14.89 10.73
N ASP A 154 0.84 14.03 11.57
CA ASP A 154 2.19 13.49 11.42
C ASP A 154 2.34 12.67 10.13
N ALA A 155 1.39 11.77 9.85
CA ALA A 155 1.43 10.93 8.66
C ALA A 155 1.46 11.73 7.33
N LYS A 156 0.85 12.93 7.28
CA LYS A 156 0.85 13.79 6.08
C LYS A 156 2.25 14.23 5.64
N GLY A 157 3.22 14.33 6.56
CA GLY A 157 4.61 14.66 6.22
C GLY A 157 5.37 13.48 5.58
N HIS A 158 4.80 12.28 5.60
CA HIS A 158 5.49 11.04 5.27
C HIS A 158 4.74 10.25 4.19
N LYS A 159 4.64 10.85 3.00
CA LYS A 159 3.90 10.32 1.84
C LYS A 159 4.83 9.76 0.78
N ILE A 160 4.26 9.04 -0.17
CA ILE A 160 4.92 8.72 -1.44
C ILE A 160 4.24 9.51 -2.57
N ILE A 161 5.02 9.91 -3.58
CA ILE A 161 4.52 10.65 -4.75
C ILE A 161 4.74 9.91 -6.07
N ASP A 162 5.58 8.87 -6.10
CA ASP A 162 5.67 7.95 -7.23
C ASP A 162 5.78 6.49 -6.77
N ALA A 163 4.98 5.64 -7.40
CA ALA A 163 4.98 4.19 -7.27
C ALA A 163 4.54 3.55 -8.59
N LEU A 164 5.19 2.42 -8.91
CA LEU A 164 5.00 1.69 -10.15
C LEU A 164 4.53 0.27 -9.88
N GLN A 165 3.55 -0.17 -10.67
CA GLN A 165 3.29 -1.60 -10.83
C GLN A 165 4.32 -2.18 -11.79
N VAL A 166 4.89 -3.33 -11.46
CA VAL A 166 5.93 -4.02 -12.24
C VAL A 166 5.32 -5.31 -12.81
N ASP A 167 5.67 -5.70 -14.03
CA ASP A 167 5.19 -6.97 -14.56
C ASP A 167 5.86 -8.17 -13.85
N VAL A 168 5.21 -9.33 -13.90
CA VAL A 168 5.74 -10.59 -13.32
C VAL A 168 6.78 -11.19 -14.28
N ASP A 169 7.86 -10.44 -14.50
CA ASP A 169 9.00 -10.80 -15.34
C ASP A 169 10.32 -10.73 -14.54
N LEU A 170 11.23 -11.68 -14.82
CA LEU A 170 12.50 -11.76 -14.12
C LEU A 170 13.41 -10.56 -14.40
N THR A 171 13.39 -10.04 -15.62
CA THR A 171 14.25 -8.94 -16.07
C THR A 171 13.76 -7.62 -15.47
N GLU A 172 12.45 -7.36 -15.46
CA GLU A 172 11.86 -6.16 -14.84
C GLU A 172 12.07 -6.14 -13.31
N MET A 173 11.79 -7.26 -12.64
CA MET A 173 12.02 -7.41 -11.19
C MET A 173 13.50 -7.22 -10.82
N LYS A 174 14.43 -7.81 -11.58
CA LYS A 174 15.87 -7.58 -11.40
C LYS A 174 16.27 -6.15 -11.72
N SER A 175 15.65 -5.50 -12.71
CA SER A 175 15.92 -4.09 -13.06
C SER A 175 15.54 -3.13 -11.94
N CYS A 176 14.41 -3.35 -11.26
CA CYS A 176 14.02 -2.57 -10.07
C CYS A 176 15.12 -2.62 -9.01
N LEU A 177 15.55 -3.84 -8.66
CA LEU A 177 16.58 -4.07 -7.63
C LEU A 177 17.96 -3.51 -8.06
N ALA A 178 18.35 -3.69 -9.33
CA ALA A 178 19.61 -3.17 -9.87
C ALA A 178 19.67 -1.63 -9.87
N GLN A 179 18.52 -0.95 -9.98
CA GLN A 179 18.40 0.51 -9.80
C GLN A 179 18.38 0.95 -8.33
N GLY A 180 18.47 0.02 -7.37
CA GLY A 180 18.41 0.32 -5.93
C GLY A 180 17.00 0.41 -5.35
N PHE A 181 15.96 -0.02 -6.08
CA PHE A 181 14.57 0.04 -5.62
C PHE A 181 14.04 -1.35 -5.25
N PRO A 182 13.76 -1.62 -3.96
CA PRO A 182 13.01 -2.80 -3.53
C PRO A 182 11.61 -2.86 -4.17
N PHE A 183 11.05 -4.07 -4.25
CA PHE A 183 9.66 -4.26 -4.67
C PHE A 183 8.88 -5.16 -3.72
N VAL A 184 7.62 -4.81 -3.48
CA VAL A 184 6.66 -5.62 -2.73
C VAL A 184 5.85 -6.46 -3.70
N PHE A 185 5.42 -7.64 -3.27
CA PHE A 185 4.60 -8.54 -4.09
C PHE A 185 3.71 -9.42 -3.23
N GLY A 186 2.55 -9.80 -3.77
CA GLY A 186 1.73 -10.88 -3.24
C GLY A 186 2.21 -12.23 -3.77
N LEU A 187 2.35 -13.22 -2.87
CA LEU A 187 2.73 -14.58 -3.22
C LEU A 187 1.76 -15.58 -2.56
N LYS A 188 1.28 -16.55 -3.34
CA LYS A 188 0.59 -17.74 -2.86
C LYS A 188 1.61 -18.67 -2.18
N LEU A 189 1.52 -18.81 -0.86
CA LEU A 189 2.39 -19.70 -0.10
C LEU A 189 1.85 -21.13 -0.08
N PHE A 190 2.76 -22.10 -0.14
CA PHE A 190 2.43 -23.52 -0.06
C PHE A 190 2.89 -24.13 1.26
N PRO A 191 2.36 -25.30 1.68
CA PRO A 191 2.80 -25.98 2.92
C PRO A 191 4.31 -26.23 2.99
N SER A 192 4.98 -26.39 1.86
CA SER A 192 6.44 -26.48 1.75
C SER A 192 7.20 -25.21 2.17
N PHE A 193 6.57 -24.04 2.26
CA PHE A 193 7.23 -22.78 2.67
C PHE A 193 7.77 -22.82 4.11
N ASP A 194 7.10 -23.54 5.02
CA ASP A 194 7.57 -23.76 6.41
C ASP A 194 8.93 -24.50 6.46
N LYS A 195 9.29 -25.25 5.41
CA LYS A 195 10.57 -25.97 5.32
C LYS A 195 11.78 -25.06 5.17
N ALA A 196 11.59 -23.75 4.90
CA ALA A 196 12.67 -22.77 4.86
C ALA A 196 13.43 -22.67 6.20
N GLY A 197 12.77 -22.98 7.32
CA GLY A 197 13.41 -23.15 8.62
C GLY A 197 14.28 -21.96 9.03
N LYS A 198 15.49 -22.24 9.54
CA LYS A 198 16.49 -21.22 9.92
C LYS A 198 17.48 -20.85 8.81
N THR A 199 17.36 -21.45 7.62
CA THR A 199 18.22 -21.10 6.47
C THR A 199 17.55 -20.09 5.55
N GLY A 200 16.24 -19.89 5.69
CA GLY A 200 15.45 -19.06 4.80
C GLY A 200 15.29 -19.63 3.39
N VAL A 201 15.88 -20.79 3.06
CA VAL A 201 15.88 -21.32 1.68
C VAL A 201 14.53 -21.93 1.35
N VAL A 202 13.74 -21.23 0.54
CA VAL A 202 12.43 -21.68 0.07
C VAL A 202 12.61 -22.66 -1.09
N SER A 203 11.93 -23.80 -1.03
CA SER A 203 11.86 -24.74 -2.15
C SER A 203 10.73 -24.37 -3.10
N MET A 204 10.82 -24.80 -4.36
CA MET A 204 9.64 -24.79 -5.24
C MET A 204 8.50 -25.61 -4.63
N PRO A 205 7.24 -25.22 -4.86
CA PRO A 205 6.09 -26.08 -4.66
C PRO A 205 6.25 -27.39 -5.44
N ASN A 206 5.60 -28.46 -4.96
CA ASN A 206 5.50 -29.72 -5.68
C ASN A 206 4.02 -30.07 -5.91
N SER A 207 3.75 -31.10 -6.71
CA SER A 207 2.38 -31.52 -7.05
C SER A 207 1.47 -31.84 -5.85
N ASN A 208 2.03 -32.22 -4.69
CA ASN A 208 1.25 -32.42 -3.46
C ASN A 208 0.95 -31.11 -2.72
N ASP A 209 1.74 -30.05 -2.94
CA ASP A 209 1.42 -28.70 -2.46
C ASP A 209 0.34 -28.07 -3.36
N GLU A 210 0.47 -28.20 -4.68
CA GLU A 210 -0.45 -27.63 -5.67
C GLU A 210 -1.86 -28.23 -5.63
N SER A 211 -1.97 -29.52 -5.29
CA SER A 211 -3.25 -30.21 -5.13
C SER A 211 -3.98 -29.89 -3.82
N GLN A 212 -3.37 -29.13 -2.90
CA GLN A 212 -4.02 -28.68 -1.68
C GLN A 212 -4.82 -27.38 -1.94
N PRO A 213 -6.15 -27.36 -1.73
CA PRO A 213 -6.93 -26.14 -1.86
C PRO A 213 -6.52 -25.16 -0.75
N SER A 214 -5.68 -24.19 -1.10
CA SER A 214 -5.29 -23.11 -0.20
C SER A 214 -5.06 -21.80 -0.95
N GLU A 215 -5.97 -20.85 -0.72
CA GLU A 215 -5.62 -19.44 -0.78
C GLU A 215 -4.80 -19.17 0.49
N ASN A 216 -3.49 -19.03 0.31
CA ASN A 216 -2.49 -18.86 1.37
C ASN A 216 -1.63 -17.63 1.03
N ASN A 217 -2.32 -16.54 0.73
CA ASN A 217 -1.72 -15.35 0.17
C ASN A 217 -0.97 -14.56 1.24
N HIS A 218 0.27 -14.21 0.96
CA HIS A 218 1.13 -13.42 1.83
C HIS A 218 1.82 -12.32 1.03
N ALA A 219 2.13 -11.21 1.69
CA ALA A 219 2.88 -10.11 1.08
C ALA A 219 4.34 -10.19 1.54
N LEU A 220 5.25 -9.98 0.60
CA LEU A 220 6.68 -10.09 0.79
C LEU A 220 7.40 -8.92 0.10
N LEU A 221 8.63 -8.63 0.55
CA LEU A 221 9.44 -7.53 0.06
C LEU A 221 10.77 -8.06 -0.49
N ALA A 222 10.97 -7.99 -1.80
CA ALA A 222 12.24 -8.33 -2.44
C ALA A 222 13.27 -7.21 -2.25
N VAL A 223 14.47 -7.56 -1.80
CA VAL A 223 15.54 -6.63 -1.41
C VAL A 223 16.88 -6.98 -2.08
N GLY A 224 16.87 -7.84 -3.09
CA GLY A 224 18.07 -8.29 -3.79
C GLY A 224 17.83 -9.59 -4.53
N TYR A 225 18.88 -10.07 -5.20
CA TYR A 225 18.86 -11.32 -5.95
C TYR A 225 20.27 -11.87 -6.14
N SER A 226 20.40 -13.14 -6.50
CA SER A 226 21.68 -13.78 -6.78
C SER A 226 21.53 -14.83 -7.89
N ASP A 227 22.14 -14.58 -9.04
CA ASP A 227 22.09 -15.51 -10.18
C ASP A 227 22.84 -16.82 -9.90
N LYS A 228 23.81 -16.81 -8.98
CA LYS A 228 24.49 -18.03 -8.51
C LYS A 228 23.53 -18.98 -7.78
N SER A 229 22.51 -18.46 -7.11
CA SER A 229 21.50 -19.24 -6.37
C SER A 229 20.14 -19.29 -7.06
N GLN A 230 19.99 -18.60 -8.20
CA GLN A 230 18.72 -18.46 -8.95
C GLN A 230 17.55 -18.03 -8.04
N SER A 231 17.80 -17.08 -7.15
CA SER A 231 16.85 -16.67 -6.11
C SER A 231 16.86 -15.18 -5.80
N PHE A 232 15.67 -14.67 -5.46
CA PHE A 232 15.49 -13.36 -4.83
C PHE A 232 15.85 -13.44 -3.34
N ILE A 233 16.45 -12.38 -2.82
CA ILE A 233 16.62 -12.14 -1.38
C ILE A 233 15.36 -11.38 -0.93
N VAL A 234 14.62 -11.95 0.01
CA VAL A 234 13.28 -11.49 0.38
C VAL A 234 13.22 -11.24 1.88
N ARG A 235 12.77 -10.04 2.27
CA ARG A 235 12.40 -9.67 3.62
C ARG A 235 10.99 -10.18 3.92
N ASN A 236 10.85 -10.90 5.03
CA ASN A 236 9.55 -11.28 5.59
C ASN A 236 9.23 -10.41 6.81
N SER A 237 7.99 -10.42 7.27
CA SER A 237 7.49 -9.65 8.43
C SER A 237 7.13 -10.55 9.61
N TRP A 238 7.93 -11.59 9.85
CA TRP A 238 7.70 -12.63 10.87
C TRP A 238 8.72 -12.58 12.02
N GLY A 239 9.38 -11.44 12.23
CA GLY A 239 10.44 -11.27 13.24
C GLY A 239 11.75 -12.00 12.89
N GLU A 240 12.84 -11.61 13.55
CA GLU A 240 14.20 -12.09 13.25
C GLU A 240 14.42 -13.59 13.56
N ASP A 241 13.63 -14.20 14.44
CA ASP A 241 13.71 -15.63 14.77
C ASP A 241 13.25 -16.58 13.64
N TRP A 242 12.60 -16.06 12.61
CA TRP A 242 12.14 -16.83 11.45
C TRP A 242 13.10 -16.70 10.26
N GLY A 243 13.30 -17.77 9.48
CA GLY A 243 14.15 -17.72 8.29
C GLY A 243 15.63 -17.51 8.63
N ASP A 244 16.36 -16.89 7.71
CA ASP A 244 17.70 -16.35 7.96
C ASP A 244 17.57 -14.92 8.48
N LYS A 245 17.42 -14.77 9.80
CA LYS A 245 17.27 -13.46 10.49
C LYS A 245 16.12 -12.61 9.91
N GLY A 246 14.95 -13.22 9.75
CA GLY A 246 13.77 -12.61 9.13
C GLY A 246 13.75 -12.61 7.60
N TYR A 247 14.84 -12.99 6.93
CA TYR A 247 14.91 -13.10 5.49
C TYR A 247 14.67 -14.53 4.99
N CYS A 248 14.24 -14.64 3.73
CA CYS A 248 14.21 -15.87 2.97
C CYS A 248 14.78 -15.68 1.56
N TYR A 249 15.08 -16.80 0.91
CA TYR A 249 15.65 -16.89 -0.43
C TYR A 249 14.68 -17.66 -1.31
N ILE A 250 13.97 -16.96 -2.19
CA ILE A 250 12.88 -17.55 -2.99
C ILE A 250 13.34 -17.77 -4.43
N PRO A 251 13.20 -18.99 -5.00
CA PRO A 251 13.57 -19.28 -6.38
C PRO A 251 12.91 -18.34 -7.39
N TYR A 252 13.64 -17.92 -8.42
CA TYR A 252 13.13 -17.04 -9.47
C TYR A 252 11.83 -17.57 -10.08
N ASN A 253 11.82 -18.86 -10.47
CA ASN A 253 10.67 -19.53 -11.06
C ASN A 253 9.44 -19.69 -10.13
N TYR A 254 9.57 -19.40 -8.83
CA TYR A 254 8.41 -19.27 -7.94
C TYR A 254 7.84 -17.84 -8.05
N VAL A 255 8.70 -16.82 -7.88
CA VAL A 255 8.27 -15.40 -7.90
C VAL A 255 7.81 -14.96 -9.29
N THR A 256 8.37 -15.52 -10.37
CA THR A 256 7.97 -15.20 -11.75
C THR A 256 6.90 -16.14 -12.31
N ASN A 257 6.18 -16.88 -11.46
CA ASN A 257 5.02 -17.66 -11.88
C ASN A 257 3.74 -16.83 -11.65
N ILE A 258 3.07 -16.45 -12.75
CA ILE A 258 1.84 -15.65 -12.75
C ILE A 258 0.64 -16.30 -12.04
N ASP A 259 0.63 -17.62 -11.85
CA ASP A 259 -0.42 -18.31 -11.08
C ASP A 259 -0.20 -18.19 -9.56
N TYR A 260 1.01 -17.79 -9.13
CA TYR A 260 1.41 -17.72 -7.73
C TYR A 260 1.74 -16.28 -7.27
N CYS A 261 2.31 -15.45 -8.13
CA CYS A 261 2.72 -14.08 -7.83
C CYS A 261 1.77 -13.06 -8.46
N PHE A 262 1.41 -12.03 -7.70
CA PHE A 262 0.47 -10.98 -8.09
C PHE A 262 0.81 -9.66 -7.38
N ASP A 263 0.18 -8.56 -7.83
CA ASP A 263 0.31 -7.23 -7.22
C ASP A 263 1.78 -6.83 -6.90
N VAL A 264 2.66 -6.86 -7.91
CA VAL A 264 4.06 -6.44 -7.77
C VAL A 264 4.15 -4.93 -7.89
N TRP A 265 4.69 -4.27 -6.87
CA TRP A 265 4.80 -2.81 -6.80
C TRP A 265 6.18 -2.37 -6.30
N THR A 266 6.67 -1.24 -6.78
CA THR A 266 7.88 -0.58 -6.27
C THR A 266 7.58 0.90 -6.02
N VAL A 267 7.98 1.42 -4.86
CA VAL A 267 7.91 2.86 -4.55
C VAL A 267 9.17 3.50 -5.12
N ARG A 268 9.00 4.63 -5.82
CA ARG A 268 10.07 5.31 -6.55
C ARG A 268 10.48 6.63 -5.93
N GLN A 269 9.57 7.32 -5.24
CA GLN A 269 9.86 8.63 -4.66
C GLN A 269 8.99 8.93 -3.42
N LEU A 270 9.64 9.39 -2.35
CA LEU A 270 8.97 9.95 -1.17
C LEU A 270 8.54 11.40 -1.43
N ALA A 271 7.52 11.87 -0.73
CA ALA A 271 7.20 13.30 -0.71
C ALA A 271 8.30 14.07 0.03
N THR A 272 8.80 15.14 -0.57
CA THR A 272 9.65 16.13 0.11
C THR A 272 8.78 17.23 0.72
N ASP A 273 9.30 17.94 1.74
CA ASP A 273 8.58 19.02 2.43
C ASP A 273 8.02 20.10 1.48
N ASP A 274 8.70 20.33 0.36
CA ASP A 274 8.36 21.31 -0.68
C ASP A 274 7.05 20.96 -1.44
N TYR A 275 6.68 19.67 -1.50
CA TYR A 275 5.43 19.21 -2.12
C TYR A 275 4.17 19.51 -1.27
N GLY A 276 4.33 20.07 -0.07
CA GLY A 276 3.26 20.31 0.89
C GLY A 276 2.50 21.63 0.75
N GLN A 277 3.01 22.63 0.00
CA GLN A 277 2.44 23.99 0.02
C GLN A 277 1.46 24.30 -1.13
N ASP A 278 1.66 23.77 -2.35
CA ASP A 278 1.08 24.37 -3.57
C ASP A 278 -0.11 23.62 -4.23
N HIS A 279 -0.79 22.70 -3.54
CA HIS A 279 -1.91 21.93 -4.10
C HIS A 279 -3.25 22.04 -3.34
N TRP A 280 -3.46 23.14 -2.62
CA TRP A 280 -4.78 23.67 -2.29
C TRP A 280 -5.06 24.92 -3.12
N ASP A 281 -5.33 24.71 -4.41
CA ASP A 281 -5.72 25.81 -5.30
C ASP A 281 -7.16 26.23 -4.96
N ASN A 282 -7.27 27.35 -4.25
CA ASN A 282 -8.54 27.99 -3.92
C ASN A 282 -9.26 28.41 -5.21
N THR A 283 -10.38 27.76 -5.53
CA THR A 283 -11.44 28.42 -6.30
C THR A 283 -12.55 28.89 -5.37
N ASP A 284 -12.17 29.79 -4.44
CA ASP A 284 -13.15 30.62 -3.75
C ASP A 284 -13.75 31.61 -4.76
N SER A 285 -15.08 31.68 -4.76
CA SER A 285 -15.86 32.62 -5.53
C SER A 285 -15.61 34.06 -5.12
N VAL A 286 -15.22 34.94 -6.06
CA VAL A 286 -15.45 36.39 -5.94
C VAL A 286 -15.85 36.97 -7.30
N ASP A 287 -16.91 37.79 -7.29
CA ASP A 287 -17.39 38.55 -8.44
C ASP A 287 -16.33 39.40 -9.12
N TYR A 288 -16.44 39.55 -10.44
CA TYR A 288 -15.95 40.73 -11.13
C TYR A 288 -17.03 41.30 -12.05
N GLN A 289 -17.62 42.43 -11.63
CA GLN A 289 -18.45 43.24 -12.51
C GLN A 289 -17.60 43.77 -13.67
N GLN A 290 -18.10 43.64 -14.90
CA GLN A 290 -17.66 44.47 -16.02
C GLN A 290 -18.85 45.07 -16.74
N SER A 291 -18.81 46.40 -16.88
CA SER A 291 -19.84 47.22 -17.53
C SER A 291 -19.35 47.69 -18.90
N LYS A 292 -20.31 48.07 -19.77
CA LYS A 292 -20.15 48.72 -21.10
C LYS A 292 -19.70 47.76 -22.23
N ASN A 293 -20.28 47.73 -23.43
CA ASN A 293 -21.48 48.33 -24.06
C ASN A 293 -22.15 47.22 -24.95
N SER A 294 -23.19 47.36 -25.79
CA SER A 294 -23.89 48.53 -26.39
C SER A 294 -25.34 48.15 -26.79
N ASP A 295 -26.06 49.11 -27.39
CA ASP A 295 -26.96 49.02 -28.57
C ASP A 295 -27.41 47.59 -28.99
N ASP A 296 -28.70 47.22 -29.04
CA ASP A 296 -29.75 47.85 -29.85
C ASP A 296 -31.21 47.49 -29.42
N GLU A 297 -32.09 48.47 -29.66
CA GLU A 297 -33.50 48.44 -30.08
C GLU A 297 -34.52 47.29 -29.79
N ASN A 298 -35.67 47.77 -29.26
CA ASN A 298 -37.06 47.54 -29.72
C ASN A 298 -37.95 46.38 -29.20
N ASN A 299 -39.20 46.80 -28.90
CA ASN A 299 -40.45 46.04 -28.70
C ASN A 299 -40.54 45.07 -27.50
N LYS A 300 -41.71 44.78 -26.91
CA LYS A 300 -43.02 45.42 -26.69
C LYS A 300 -43.97 44.30 -26.21
N ASP A 301 -44.98 44.71 -25.44
CA ASP A 301 -46.28 44.05 -25.27
C ASP A 301 -46.42 42.76 -24.41
N ASP A 302 -47.23 42.94 -23.36
CA ASP A 302 -48.36 42.10 -22.91
C ASP A 302 -48.22 40.83 -22.02
N ASN A 303 -48.82 40.96 -20.83
CA ASN A 303 -49.79 40.07 -20.17
C ASN A 303 -49.43 38.55 -20.03
N HIS A 304 -49.33 38.01 -18.81
CA HIS A 304 -50.52 37.74 -18.00
C HIS A 304 -50.23 37.43 -16.51
N VAL A 305 -51.26 37.68 -15.68
CA VAL A 305 -51.33 37.37 -14.24
C VAL A 305 -51.70 35.92 -13.99
N ILE A 306 -51.03 35.26 -13.02
CA ILE A 306 -51.69 34.38 -12.03
C ILE A 306 -51.05 34.65 -10.65
N GLN A 307 -51.83 35.20 -9.73
CA GLN A 307 -51.60 35.06 -8.29
C GLN A 307 -52.32 33.79 -7.80
N ASN A 308 -51.83 33.21 -6.71
CA ASN A 308 -52.64 33.03 -5.50
C ASN A 308 -51.71 32.69 -4.33
N ILE A 309 -51.70 33.61 -3.37
CA ILE A 309 -51.25 33.43 -1.99
C ILE A 309 -52.52 33.18 -1.20
N ASP A 310 -52.48 32.29 -0.22
CA ASP A 310 -53.40 32.31 0.93
C ASP A 310 -52.56 32.04 2.18
N GLU A 311 -52.16 33.13 2.85
CA GLU A 311 -51.94 33.15 4.30
C GLU A 311 -53.20 33.76 4.91
N ASP A 312 -53.66 33.22 6.05
CA ASP A 312 -54.35 33.91 7.14
C ASP A 312 -54.43 32.87 8.30
N ASP A 313 -53.80 33.13 9.44
CA ASP A 313 -54.37 33.78 10.63
C ASP A 313 -55.61 33.02 11.18
N ASP A 314 -55.72 32.68 12.48
CA ASP A 314 -55.62 33.65 13.57
C ASP A 314 -55.61 33.01 15.00
N LYS A 315 -54.97 33.72 15.94
CA LYS A 315 -55.31 33.92 17.38
C LYS A 315 -55.55 32.80 18.44
N ASP A 316 -54.73 32.93 19.49
CA ASP A 316 -55.08 33.06 20.94
C ASP A 316 -55.41 31.88 21.90
N VAL A 317 -54.52 31.73 22.89
CA VAL A 317 -54.76 31.88 24.36
C VAL A 317 -55.82 30.99 25.06
N THR A 318 -55.36 30.02 25.88
CA THR A 318 -55.44 30.10 27.37
C THR A 318 -54.79 28.91 28.10
N ALA A 319 -54.41 29.17 29.36
CA ALA A 319 -53.77 28.29 30.33
C ALA A 319 -54.52 27.00 30.73
N LYS A 320 -53.77 25.90 30.92
CA LYS A 320 -53.48 25.33 32.26
C LYS A 320 -52.34 24.31 32.24
#